data_AF-A0A7W4HSF1-F1
#
_entry.id   AF-A0A7W4HSF1-F1
#
_cell.length_a   1.000
_cell.length_b   1.000
_cell.length_c   1.000
_cell.angle_alpha   90.00
_cell.angle_beta   90.00
_cell.angle_gamma   90.00
#
_symmetry.space_group_name_H-M   'P 1'
#
loop_
_entity.id
_entity.type
_entity.pdbx_description
1 polymer ?
#
loop_
_entity_poly.entity_id
_entity_poly.type
_entity_poly.pdbx_seq_one_letter_code
_entity_poly.pdbx_strand_id
1 'polypeptide(L)'
;MKTTQQNAHPLRIFWFAGLLTIIIGSLVGWFEGLAGLWIFIILLVLELTFSFDNAVVNSKVLASLSPLWQKIFLTVGIFIAVFVVRFVLPIVIVMIAAHLGFGDVVQLALHDP
;
A
#
# COMPACT_ATOMS: atom_id res chain seq x y z
N MET A 1 7.26 18.05 35.37
CA MET A 1 6.67 16.80 34.85
C MET A 1 7.70 16.10 33.98
N LYS A 2 8.27 15.00 34.46
CA LYS A 2 9.28 14.22 33.72
C LYS A 2 8.54 13.44 32.62
N THR A 3 8.74 13.83 31.37
CA THR A 3 8.29 13.09 30.20
C THR A 3 9.01 11.76 30.18
N THR A 4 8.27 10.66 30.32
CA THR A 4 8.77 9.32 30.08
C THR A 4 9.19 9.21 28.61
N GLN A 5 10.48 9.36 28.35
CA GLN A 5 11.13 8.93 27.11
C GLN A 5 10.84 7.43 26.97
N GLN A 6 9.80 7.09 26.19
CA GLN A 6 9.51 5.72 25.84
C GLN A 6 10.61 5.25 24.90
N ASN A 7 11.55 4.45 25.44
CA ASN A 7 12.50 3.64 24.68
C ASN A 7 11.72 2.58 23.89
N ALA A 8 11.01 2.99 22.83
CA ALA A 8 10.37 2.07 21.92
C ALA A 8 11.45 1.52 20.99
N HIS A 9 11.92 0.31 21.29
CA HIS A 9 12.89 -0.37 20.44
C HIS A 9 12.24 -0.59 19.04
N PRO A 10 12.89 -0.21 17.93
CA PRO A 10 12.32 -0.35 16.59
C PRO A 10 11.84 -1.78 16.29
N LEU A 11 12.60 -2.78 16.74
CA LEU A 11 12.18 -4.18 16.66
C LEU A 11 10.82 -4.43 17.30
N ARG A 12 10.46 -3.80 18.42
CA ARG A 12 9.13 -4.03 19.04
C ARG A 12 7.97 -3.47 18.20
N ILE A 13 8.22 -2.45 17.38
CA ILE A 13 7.21 -1.86 16.49
C ILE A 13 7.14 -2.65 15.17
N PHE A 14 8.30 -3.03 14.63
CA PHE A 14 8.40 -3.62 13.30
C PHE A 14 8.67 -5.14 13.26
N TRP A 15 8.75 -5.83 14.41
CA TRP A 15 9.09 -7.27 14.43
C TRP A 15 8.13 -8.10 13.58
N PHE A 16 6.83 -7.80 13.63
CA PHE A 16 5.83 -8.55 12.87
C PHE A 16 6.02 -8.34 11.37
N ALA A 17 6.19 -7.09 10.93
CA ALA A 17 6.43 -6.77 9.53
C ALA A 17 7.76 -7.37 9.04
N GLY A 18 8.83 -7.25 9.83
CA GLY A 18 10.14 -7.82 9.50
C GLY A 18 10.11 -9.34 9.41
N LEU A 19 9.47 -10.02 10.37
CA LEU A 19 9.29 -11.47 10.35
C LEU A 19 8.49 -11.91 9.11
N LEU A 20 7.38 -11.23 8.83
CA LEU A 20 6.56 -11.53 7.65
C LEU A 20 7.35 -11.35 6.36
N THR A 21 8.12 -10.27 6.21
CA THR A 21 8.98 -10.03 5.04
C THR A 21 10.03 -11.12 4.88
N ILE A 22 10.65 -11.58 5.97
CA ILE A 22 11.63 -12.68 5.94
C ILE A 22 10.96 -13.99 5.53
N ILE A 23 9.76 -14.28 6.06
CA ILE A 23 9.00 -15.49 5.70
C ILE A 23 8.65 -15.45 4.21
N ILE A 24 8.08 -14.36 3.72
CA ILE A 24 7.70 -14.23 2.31
C ILE A 24 8.94 -14.30 1.41
N GLY A 25 10.01 -13.57 1.73
CA GLY A 25 11.26 -13.62 0.97
C GLY A 25 11.86 -15.03 0.92
N SER A 26 11.78 -15.76 2.03
CA SER A 26 12.24 -17.17 2.10
C SER A 26 11.38 -18.09 1.25
N LEU A 27 10.06 -17.91 1.25
CA LEU A 27 9.14 -18.66 0.39
C LEU A 27 9.39 -18.34 -1.09
N VAL A 28 9.56 -17.07 -1.46
CA VAL A 28 9.89 -16.67 -2.83
C VAL A 28 11.22 -17.30 -3.27
N GLY A 29 12.25 -17.24 -2.43
CA GLY A 29 13.53 -17.90 -2.73
C GLY A 29 13.40 -19.41 -2.89
N TRP A 30 12.48 -20.05 -2.15
CA TRP A 30 12.22 -21.49 -2.24
C TRP A 30 11.48 -21.90 -3.51
N PHE A 31 10.46 -21.13 -3.93
CA PHE A 31 9.63 -21.46 -5.09
C PHE A 31 10.18 -20.92 -6.42
N GLU A 32 10.73 -19.70 -6.42
CA GLU A 32 11.14 -18.96 -7.63
C GLU A 32 12.66 -18.84 -7.76
N GLY A 33 13.42 -19.37 -6.79
CA GLY A 33 14.88 -19.35 -6.78
C GLY A 33 15.49 -17.94 -6.63
N LEU A 34 16.79 -17.82 -6.99
CA LEU A 34 17.54 -16.57 -6.85
C LEU A 34 17.01 -15.44 -7.75
N ALA A 35 16.47 -15.77 -8.93
CA ALA A 35 15.91 -14.78 -9.84
C ALA A 35 14.62 -14.17 -9.26
N GLY A 36 13.72 -14.99 -8.71
CA GLY A 36 12.52 -14.51 -8.02
C GLY A 36 12.85 -13.69 -6.78
N LEU A 37 13.85 -14.12 -6.00
CA LEU A 37 14.33 -13.36 -4.84
C LEU A 37 14.87 -11.98 -5.25
N TRP A 38 15.57 -11.88 -6.38
CA TRP A 38 16.07 -10.61 -6.91
C TRP A 38 14.94 -9.64 -7.27
N ILE A 39 13.92 -10.13 -7.99
CA ILE A 39 12.72 -9.34 -8.32
C ILE A 39 11.99 -8.93 -7.03
N PHE A 40 11.84 -9.85 -6.08
CA PHE A 40 11.21 -9.57 -4.79
C PHE A 40 11.93 -8.44 -4.04
N ILE A 41 13.26 -8.44 -3.99
CA ILE A 41 14.02 -7.37 -3.32
C ILE A 41 13.81 -6.03 -4.03
N ILE A 42 13.81 -6.01 -5.37
CA ILE A 42 13.53 -4.79 -6.13
C ILE A 42 12.13 -4.26 -5.81
N LEU A 43 11.12 -5.14 -5.87
CA LEU A 43 9.73 -4.78 -5.55
C LEU A 43 9.57 -4.35 -4.10
N LEU A 44 10.26 -5.00 -3.16
CA LEU A 44 10.24 -4.63 -1.75
C LEU A 44 10.77 -3.21 -1.56
N VAL A 45 11.91 -2.88 -2.15
CA VAL A 45 12.47 -1.52 -2.06
C VAL A 45 11.53 -0.52 -2.71
N LEU A 46 11.04 -0.82 -3.92
CA LEU A 46 10.10 0.03 -4.65
C LEU A 46 8.84 0.31 -3.83
N GLU A 47 8.20 -0.75 -3.33
CA GLU A 47 6.93 -0.66 -2.60
C GLU A 47 7.10 0.09 -1.28
N LEU A 48 8.20 -0.16 -0.55
CA LEU A 48 8.49 0.58 0.68
C LEU A 48 8.70 2.06 0.40
N THR A 49 9.48 2.42 -0.62
CA THR A 49 9.72 3.83 -0.98
C THR A 49 8.42 4.53 -1.38
N PHE A 50 7.63 3.93 -2.28
CA PHE A 50 6.36 4.53 -2.71
C PHE A 50 5.32 4.61 -1.60
N SER A 51 5.26 3.62 -0.71
CA SER A 51 4.37 3.66 0.45
C SER A 51 4.80 4.73 1.46
N PHE A 52 6.09 4.85 1.75
CA PHE A 52 6.60 5.85 2.69
C PHE A 52 6.42 7.26 2.16
N ASP A 53 6.72 7.54 0.89
CA ASP A 53 6.55 8.87 0.30
C ASP A 53 5.09 9.34 0.43
N ASN A 54 4.15 8.46 0.04
CA ASN A 54 2.72 8.73 0.19
C ASN A 54 2.29 8.92 1.65
N ALA A 55 2.76 8.09 2.59
CA ALA A 55 2.41 8.20 4.00
C ALA A 55 2.96 9.47 4.66
N VAL A 56 4.19 9.87 4.32
CA VAL A 56 4.84 11.06 4.86
C VAL A 56 4.18 12.32 4.33
N VAL A 57 3.95 12.43 3.02
CA VAL A 57 3.29 13.60 2.43
C VAL A 57 1.87 13.74 2.98
N ASN A 58 1.09 12.65 3.00
CA ASN A 58 -0.29 12.70 3.46
C ASN A 58 -0.41 13.02 4.96
N SER A 59 0.44 12.43 5.82
CA SER A 59 0.45 12.74 7.25
C SER A 59 0.89 14.18 7.54
N LYS A 60 1.86 14.70 6.77
CA LYS A 60 2.29 16.10 6.88
C LYS A 60 1.18 17.08 6.50
N VAL A 61 0.47 16.81 5.41
CA VAL A 61 -0.70 17.63 5.01
C VAL A 61 -1.81 17.49 6.04
N LEU A 62 -2.10 16.28 6.53
CA LEU A 62 -3.15 16.05 7.53
C LEU A 62 -2.90 16.82 8.83
N ALA A 63 -1.63 16.93 9.25
CA ALA A 63 -1.25 17.68 10.45
C ALA A 63 -1.46 19.20 10.33
N SER A 64 -1.55 19.76 9.12
CA SER A 64 -1.86 21.18 8.92
C SER A 64 -3.36 21.47 8.76
N LEU A 65 -4.21 20.43 8.69
CA LEU A 65 -5.66 20.59 8.58
C LEU A 65 -6.30 20.87 9.94
N SER A 66 -7.42 21.61 9.92
CA SER A 66 -8.24 21.79 11.13
C SER A 66 -8.83 20.44 11.59
N PRO A 67 -9.22 20.29 12.88
CA PRO A 67 -9.72 19.01 13.43
C PRO A 67 -10.92 18.42 12.67
N LEU A 68 -11.80 19.28 12.14
CA LEU A 68 -12.96 18.85 11.34
C LEU A 68 -12.51 18.18 10.04
N TRP A 69 -11.61 18.83 9.30
CA TRP A 69 -11.09 18.33 8.04
C TRP A 69 -10.22 17.08 8.23
N GLN A 70 -9.46 17.00 9.32
CA GLN A 70 -8.72 15.79 9.69
C GLN A 70 -9.68 14.61 9.90
N LYS A 71 -10.80 14.81 10.60
CA LYS A 71 -11.81 13.77 10.83
C LYS A 71 -12.50 13.33 9.53
N ILE A 72 -12.86 14.26 8.65
CA ILE A 72 -13.46 13.93 7.34
C ILE A 72 -12.46 13.14 6.48
N PHE A 73 -11.21 13.59 6.44
CA PHE A 73 -10.17 12.92 5.66
C PHE A 73 -9.96 11.47 6.15
N LEU A 74 -9.84 11.28 7.46
CA LEU A 74 -9.64 9.95 8.05
C LEU A 74 -10.85 9.02 7.95
N THR A 75 -12.06 9.55 7.74
CA THR A 75 -13.29 8.75 7.64
C THR A 75 -13.69 8.53 6.19
N VAL A 76 -14.12 9.58 5.50
CA VAL A 76 -14.64 9.52 4.13
C VAL A 76 -13.50 9.62 3.11
N GLY A 77 -12.47 10.41 3.40
CA GLY A 77 -11.35 10.62 2.49
C GLY A 77 -10.58 9.33 2.19
N ILE A 78 -10.19 8.58 3.22
CA ILE A 78 -9.53 7.27 3.07
C ILE A 78 -10.45 6.29 2.34
N PHE A 79 -11.74 6.25 2.65
CA PHE A 79 -12.69 5.38 1.95
C PHE A 79 -12.72 5.66 0.44
N ILE A 80 -12.84 6.93 0.04
CA ILE A 80 -12.84 7.32 -1.38
C ILE A 80 -11.49 6.98 -2.03
N ALA A 81 -10.38 7.29 -1.35
CA ALA A 81 -9.03 7.02 -1.87
C ALA A 81 -8.81 5.51 -2.11
N VAL A 82 -9.27 4.66 -1.20
CA VAL A 82 -9.12 3.22 -1.34
C VAL A 82 -10.11 2.67 -2.35
N PHE A 83 -11.41 2.91 -2.20
CA PHE A 83 -12.41 2.23 -3.03
C PHE A 83 -12.58 2.85 -4.41
N VAL A 84 -12.70 4.18 -4.49
CA VAL A 84 -12.96 4.85 -5.76
C VAL A 84 -11.68 4.95 -6.57
N VAL A 85 -10.62 5.53 -6.01
CA VAL A 85 -9.40 5.79 -6.79
C VAL A 85 -8.63 4.50 -7.08
N ARG A 86 -8.67 3.50 -6.19
CA ARG A 86 -7.90 2.25 -6.39
C ARG A 86 -8.66 1.13 -7.09
N PHE A 87 -9.99 1.06 -6.95
CA PHE A 87 -10.77 -0.01 -7.61
C PHE A 87 -11.64 0.52 -8.74
N VAL A 88 -12.47 1.54 -8.48
CA VAL A 88 -13.42 2.02 -9.51
C VAL A 88 -12.69 2.72 -10.65
N LEU A 89 -11.73 3.58 -10.35
CA LEU A 89 -11.04 4.40 -11.34
C LEU A 89 -10.25 3.55 -12.35
N PRO A 90 -9.41 2.57 -11.96
CA PRO A 90 -8.71 1.73 -12.94
C PRO A 90 -9.67 0.96 -13.84
N ILE A 91 -10.76 0.42 -13.28
CA ILE A 91 -11.77 -0.30 -14.06
C ILE A 91 -12.41 0.64 -15.09
N VAL A 92 -12.82 1.84 -14.68
CA VAL A 92 -13.41 2.84 -15.59
C VAL A 92 -12.44 3.25 -16.69
N ILE A 93 -11.15 3.45 -16.35
CA ILE A 93 -10.13 3.78 -17.35
C ILE A 93 -10.01 2.66 -18.39
N VAL A 94 -9.93 1.40 -17.96
CA VAL A 94 -9.83 0.25 -18.89
C VAL A 94 -11.11 0.09 -19.71
N MET A 95 -12.29 0.24 -19.12
CA MET A 95 -13.56 0.18 -19.84
C MET A 95 -13.61 1.19 -21.00
N ILE A 96 -13.17 2.42 -20.75
CA ILE A 96 -13.14 3.47 -21.76
C ILE A 96 -12.04 3.21 -22.81
N ALA A 97 -10.83 2.84 -22.37
CA ALA A 97 -9.70 2.62 -23.27
C ALA A 97 -9.92 1.42 -24.19
N ALA A 98 -10.40 0.30 -23.64
CA ALA A 98 -10.62 -0.95 -24.37
C ALA A 98 -12.02 -1.05 -25.00
N HIS A 99 -12.92 -0.08 -24.73
CA HIS A 99 -14.32 -0.10 -25.18
C HIS A 99 -15.07 -1.37 -24.75
N LEU A 100 -14.80 -1.83 -23.53
CA LEU A 100 -15.34 -3.06 -22.95
C LEU A 100 -16.39 -2.76 -21.88
N GLY A 101 -17.34 -3.70 -21.69
CA GLY A 101 -18.29 -3.64 -20.58
C GLY A 101 -17.62 -3.93 -19.23
N PHE A 102 -18.28 -3.56 -18.12
CA PHE A 102 -17.74 -3.81 -16.78
C PHE A 102 -17.42 -5.28 -16.52
N GLY A 103 -18.31 -6.19 -16.95
CA GLY A 103 -18.13 -7.63 -16.80
C GLY A 103 -16.88 -8.14 -17.53
N ASP A 104 -16.65 -7.66 -18.75
CA ASP A 104 -15.51 -8.06 -19.57
C ASP A 104 -14.19 -7.56 -18.96
N VAL A 105 -14.16 -6.34 -18.41
CA VAL A 105 -12.97 -5.80 -17.73
C VAL A 105 -12.65 -6.57 -16.45
N VAL A 106 -13.67 -6.96 -15.68
CA VAL A 106 -13.46 -7.81 -14.50
C VAL A 106 -12.95 -9.19 -14.91
N GLN A 107 -13.49 -9.76 -16.00
CA GLN A 107 -13.02 -11.05 -16.51
C GLN A 107 -11.56 -10.95 -16.99
N LEU A 108 -11.22 -9.88 -17.72
CA LEU A 108 -9.86 -9.61 -18.19
C LEU A 108 -8.90 -9.51 -17.00
N ALA A 109 -9.24 -8.73 -15.98
CA ALA A 109 -8.39 -8.53 -14.80
C ALA A 109 -8.16 -9.81 -13.97
N LEU A 110 -9.07 -10.79 -14.03
CA LEU A 110 -8.97 -12.03 -13.26
C LEU A 110 -8.29 -13.18 -14.03
N HIS A 111 -8.40 -13.19 -15.36
CA HIS A 111 -7.94 -14.31 -16.19
C HIS A 111 -6.72 -13.99 -17.05
N ASP A 112 -6.46 -12.72 -17.35
CA ASP A 112 -5.28 -12.25 -18.08
C ASP A 112 -4.64 -11.06 -17.33
N PRO A 113 -4.04 -11.31 -16.14
CA PRO A 113 -3.44 -10.27 -15.29
C PRO A 113 -2.13 -9.68 -15.82
#